data_AF-X0XU09-F1
#
_entry.id   AF-X0XU09-F1
#
_cell.length_a   1.000
_cell.length_b   1.000
_cell.length_c   1.000
_cell.angle_alpha   90.00
_cell.angle_beta   90.00
_cell.angle_gamma   90.00
#
_symmetry.space_group_name_H-M   'P 1'
#
loop_
_entity.id
_entity.type
_entity.pdbx_description
1 polymer ?
#
loop_
_entity_poly.entity_id
_entity_poly.type
_entity_poly.pdbx_seq_one_letter_code
_entity_poly.pdbx_strand_id
1 'polypeptide(L)'
;RPEFALQIEQKGDWQFQENVALSKHMALTRGIERLEWVNMMVSKTSFPGNIQIETTLTLNENSKGVGILFCLPETTPNKCLEDAYCLWLSTEGIRLYRCNVEVLHLPNVCLEINHPYAVKIEHINNHVRFFLDGVQKFGFLNHIPLSGSHAGLLVRDGDFVISDLNIAIGSQNIMVNCLAVPDAFLARKQYDEALGEYQKISDSFPGRAEGREATFRAGKTLLKQAVEQKTKRDRDALFAKAFEE
;
A
#
# COMPACT_ATOMS: atom_id res chain seq x y z
N ARG A 1 1.52 -17.71 -9.65
CA ARG A 1 1.10 -17.43 -11.04
C ARG A 1 0.48 -16.04 -11.03
N PRO A 2 0.80 -15.14 -11.96
CA PRO A 2 0.13 -13.85 -12.02
C PRO A 2 -1.35 -14.07 -12.32
N GLU A 3 -2.20 -13.43 -11.53
CA GLU A 3 -3.67 -13.51 -11.70
C GLU A 3 -4.17 -12.41 -12.63
N PHE A 4 -3.42 -11.32 -12.72
CA PHE A 4 -3.76 -10.14 -13.52
C PHE A 4 -2.54 -9.66 -14.30
N ALA A 5 -2.77 -9.19 -15.52
CA ALA A 5 -1.76 -8.54 -16.35
C ALA A 5 -2.34 -7.21 -16.83
N LEU A 6 -1.68 -6.09 -16.49
CA LEU A 6 -2.06 -4.77 -16.99
C LEU A 6 -1.19 -4.40 -18.18
N GLN A 7 -1.82 -4.10 -19.31
CA GLN A 7 -1.14 -3.72 -20.55
C GLN A 7 -1.21 -2.21 -20.75
N ILE A 8 -0.07 -1.56 -20.95
CA ILE A 8 0.01 -0.10 -21.08
C ILE A 8 -0.83 0.42 -22.26
N GLU A 9 -0.85 -0.32 -23.37
CA GLU A 9 -1.56 0.07 -24.58
C GLU A 9 -3.08 -0.18 -24.48
N GLN A 10 -3.52 -1.03 -23.54
CA GLN A 10 -4.91 -1.39 -23.37
C GLN A 10 -5.62 -0.39 -22.46
N LYS A 11 -6.29 0.62 -23.05
CA LYS A 11 -7.07 1.63 -22.32
C LYS A 11 -8.09 1.04 -21.34
N GLY A 12 -8.60 -0.16 -21.58
CA GLY A 12 -9.55 -0.84 -20.68
C GLY A 12 -8.98 -1.17 -19.30
N ASP A 13 -7.66 -1.28 -19.19
CA ASP A 13 -6.96 -1.64 -17.95
C ASP A 13 -6.76 -0.43 -17.03
N TRP A 14 -6.94 0.78 -17.55
CA TRP A 14 -6.64 2.03 -16.88
C TRP A 14 -7.90 2.86 -16.65
N GLN A 15 -8.18 3.21 -15.40
CA GLN A 15 -9.25 4.16 -15.08
C GLN A 15 -8.79 5.62 -15.23
N PHE A 16 -7.48 5.85 -15.17
CA PHE A 16 -6.86 7.15 -15.34
C PHE A 16 -5.59 7.00 -16.16
N GLN A 17 -5.41 7.89 -17.14
CA GLN A 17 -4.23 7.97 -18.01
C GLN A 17 -4.09 9.41 -18.50
N GLU A 18 -3.47 10.27 -17.70
CA GLU A 18 -3.29 11.69 -18.05
C GLU A 18 -1.93 12.22 -17.60
N ASN A 19 -1.58 13.40 -18.11
CA ASN A 19 -0.39 14.12 -17.67
C ASN A 19 -0.69 14.89 -16.38
N VAL A 20 0.08 14.61 -15.33
CA VAL A 20 -0.06 15.21 -14.01
C VAL A 20 1.22 15.99 -13.69
N ALA A 21 1.05 17.14 -13.03
CA ALA A 21 2.17 17.90 -12.49
C ALA A 21 2.47 17.40 -11.07
N LEU A 22 3.71 16.97 -10.82
CA LEU A 22 4.15 16.51 -9.52
C LEU A 22 5.09 17.51 -8.85
N SER A 23 4.81 17.84 -7.61
CA SER A 23 5.77 18.42 -6.68
C SER A 23 6.45 17.29 -5.90
N LYS A 24 7.74 17.05 -6.16
CA LYS A 24 8.53 16.10 -5.36
C LYS A 24 9.10 16.80 -4.13
N HIS A 25 8.84 16.26 -2.94
CA HIS A 25 9.37 16.78 -1.68
C HIS A 25 10.62 16.00 -1.27
N MET A 26 11.77 16.69 -1.20
CA MET A 26 12.99 16.14 -0.59
C MET A 26 12.98 16.44 0.90
N ALA A 27 13.05 15.41 1.75
CA ALA A 27 12.87 15.57 3.20
C ALA A 27 14.00 16.35 3.92
N LEU A 28 15.18 16.52 3.31
CA LEU A 28 16.40 16.94 4.02
C LEU A 28 17.08 18.22 3.50
N THR A 29 16.59 18.85 2.43
CA THR A 29 17.17 20.09 1.90
C THR A 29 16.09 21.10 1.54
N ARG A 30 16.31 22.39 1.88
CA ARG A 30 15.55 23.55 1.37
C ARG A 30 15.82 23.77 -0.14
N GLY A 31 15.75 22.71 -0.92
CA GLY A 31 15.93 22.69 -2.37
C GLY A 31 14.58 22.75 -3.06
N ILE A 32 14.54 23.54 -4.13
CA ILE A 32 13.38 23.91 -4.95
C ILE A 32 12.41 22.73 -5.17
N GLU A 33 11.13 22.96 -4.89
CA GLU A 33 10.03 22.10 -5.34
C GLU A 33 10.14 21.94 -6.86
N ARG A 34 10.61 20.78 -7.31
CA ARG A 34 10.73 20.50 -8.75
C ARG A 34 9.36 20.03 -9.23
N LEU A 35 8.63 20.96 -9.83
CA LEU A 35 7.42 20.66 -10.60
C LEU A 35 7.81 19.93 -11.88
N GLU A 36 7.36 18.70 -12.03
CA GLU A 36 7.60 17.88 -13.21
C GLU A 36 6.30 17.34 -13.78
N TRP A 37 6.14 17.45 -15.09
CA TRP A 37 5.04 16.80 -15.81
C TRP A 37 5.39 15.35 -16.06
N VAL A 38 4.47 14.46 -15.69
CA VAL A 38 4.59 13.02 -15.89
C VAL A 38 3.26 12.48 -16.40
N ASN A 39 3.31 11.44 -17.24
CA ASN A 39 2.13 10.66 -17.55
C ASN A 39 1.88 9.67 -16.42
N MET A 40 0.68 9.69 -15.83
CA MET A 40 0.29 8.80 -14.75
C MET A 40 -0.84 7.90 -15.23
N MET A 41 -0.65 6.61 -15.00
CA MET A 41 -1.61 5.55 -15.29
C MET A 41 -2.02 4.85 -13.99
N VAL A 42 -3.33 4.72 -13.75
CA VAL A 42 -3.88 4.03 -12.58
C VAL A 42 -4.79 2.90 -13.04
N SER A 43 -4.56 1.71 -12.48
CA SER A 43 -5.33 0.51 -12.80
C SER A 43 -6.81 0.72 -12.52
N LYS A 44 -7.66 0.22 -13.42
CA LYS A 44 -9.10 0.13 -13.20
C LYS A 44 -9.45 -0.95 -12.18
N THR A 45 -8.73 -2.07 -12.25
CA THR A 45 -8.85 -3.18 -11.29
C THR A 45 -8.16 -2.83 -9.98
N SER A 46 -8.76 -3.20 -8.86
CA SER A 46 -8.17 -3.09 -7.52
C SER A 46 -7.51 -4.41 -7.10
N PHE A 47 -6.41 -4.29 -6.37
CA PHE A 47 -5.54 -5.37 -5.89
C PHE A 47 -5.36 -5.25 -4.36
N PRO A 48 -6.36 -5.68 -3.57
CA PRO A 48 -6.32 -5.51 -2.12
C PRO A 48 -5.28 -6.43 -1.46
N GLY A 49 -4.63 -5.91 -0.40
CA GLY A 49 -3.80 -6.70 0.51
C GLY A 49 -2.36 -6.90 0.02
N ASN A 50 -1.89 -8.14 0.11
CA ASN A 50 -0.52 -8.50 -0.28
C ASN A 50 -0.46 -8.60 -1.79
N ILE A 51 0.49 -7.91 -2.40
CA ILE A 51 0.65 -7.90 -3.85
C ILE A 51 2.11 -8.16 -4.22
N GLN A 52 2.28 -8.80 -5.36
CA GLN A 52 3.54 -8.98 -6.03
C GLN A 52 3.37 -8.45 -7.45
N ILE A 53 4.24 -7.54 -7.85
CA ILE A 53 4.26 -6.93 -9.19
C ILE A 53 5.53 -7.41 -9.88
N GLU A 54 5.40 -7.97 -11.08
CA GLU A 54 6.49 -8.44 -11.92
C GLU A 54 6.39 -7.84 -13.31
N THR A 55 7.51 -7.39 -13.85
CA THR A 55 7.60 -6.88 -15.22
C THR A 55 9.04 -6.93 -15.72
N THR A 56 9.23 -6.79 -17.02
CA THR A 56 10.54 -6.55 -17.64
C THR A 56 10.60 -5.10 -18.09
N LEU A 57 11.67 -4.38 -17.75
CA LEU A 57 11.87 -2.98 -18.11
C LEU A 57 13.20 -2.80 -18.83
N THR A 58 13.17 -2.11 -19.96
CA THR A 58 14.33 -1.64 -20.71
C THR A 58 14.22 -0.14 -20.88
N LEU A 59 15.23 0.61 -20.44
CA LEU A 59 15.31 2.05 -20.67
C LEU A 59 16.02 2.30 -21.99
N ASN A 60 15.52 3.20 -22.83
CA ASN A 60 16.22 3.62 -24.06
C ASN A 60 17.03 4.91 -23.80
N GLU A 61 17.67 5.43 -24.84
CA GLU A 61 18.66 6.51 -24.75
C GLU A 61 18.17 7.79 -24.07
N ASN A 62 16.91 8.17 -24.28
CA ASN A 62 16.36 9.41 -23.72
C ASN A 62 15.57 9.17 -22.44
N SER A 63 15.62 7.96 -21.87
CA SER A 63 14.81 7.65 -20.71
C SER A 63 15.34 8.26 -19.42
N LYS A 64 14.48 8.98 -18.72
CA LYS A 64 14.73 9.52 -17.37
C LYS A 64 14.21 8.60 -16.28
N GLY A 65 13.63 7.46 -16.66
CA GLY A 65 13.15 6.42 -15.78
C GLY A 65 11.63 6.28 -15.72
N VAL A 66 11.22 5.19 -15.08
CA VAL A 66 9.83 4.78 -14.93
C VAL A 66 9.53 4.56 -13.44
N GLY A 67 8.39 5.05 -12.99
CA GLY A 67 7.85 4.82 -11.65
C GLY A 67 6.81 3.73 -11.67
N ILE A 68 6.94 2.73 -10.80
CA ILE A 68 5.89 1.75 -10.54
C ILE A 68 5.17 2.17 -9.27
N LEU A 69 3.86 2.42 -9.38
CA LEU A 69 2.99 2.84 -8.29
C LEU A 69 2.23 1.65 -7.73
N PHE A 70 2.08 1.63 -6.41
CA PHE A 70 1.29 0.62 -5.72
C PHE A 70 0.72 1.15 -4.41
N CYS A 71 -0.36 0.49 -3.96
CA CYS A 71 -1.20 0.96 -2.85
C CYS A 71 -1.81 2.34 -3.11
N LEU A 72 -2.26 2.60 -4.34
CA LEU A 72 -2.97 3.83 -4.71
C LEU A 72 -4.42 3.78 -4.17
N PRO A 73 -4.93 4.83 -3.50
CA PRO A 73 -6.32 4.88 -3.05
C PRO A 73 -7.29 5.10 -4.23
N GLU A 74 -8.58 4.83 -4.01
CA GLU A 74 -9.67 5.11 -4.97
C GLU A 74 -9.98 6.63 -5.14
N THR A 75 -9.15 7.52 -4.59
CA THR A 75 -9.40 8.97 -4.61
C THR A 75 -9.10 9.59 -5.98
N THR A 76 -9.27 10.92 -6.10
CA THR A 76 -8.92 11.62 -7.33
C THR A 76 -7.40 11.52 -7.60
N PRO A 77 -6.96 11.45 -8.87
CA PRO A 77 -5.57 11.15 -9.25
C PRO A 77 -4.51 12.04 -8.58
N ASN A 78 -4.82 13.33 -8.42
CA ASN A 78 -3.92 14.30 -7.80
C ASN A 78 -3.71 14.06 -6.30
N LYS A 79 -4.67 13.43 -5.61
CA LYS A 79 -4.56 13.04 -4.20
C LYS A 79 -4.04 11.62 -4.02
N CYS A 80 -4.07 10.80 -5.08
CA CYS A 80 -3.67 9.40 -4.99
C CYS A 80 -2.19 9.23 -4.63
N LEU A 81 -1.33 10.14 -5.08
CA LEU A 81 0.11 10.07 -4.83
C LEU A 81 0.51 10.48 -3.41
N GLU A 82 -0.37 11.21 -2.71
CA GLU A 82 -0.15 11.58 -1.31
C GLU A 82 -0.29 10.38 -0.37
N ASP A 83 -0.89 9.28 -0.83
CA ASP A 83 -1.14 8.07 -0.02
C ASP A 83 -0.71 6.77 -0.73
N ALA A 84 0.37 6.83 -1.52
CA ALA A 84 0.87 5.68 -2.28
C ALA A 84 2.38 5.48 -2.15
N TYR A 85 2.84 4.31 -2.60
CA TYR A 85 4.24 4.07 -2.91
C TYR A 85 4.54 4.34 -4.38
N CYS A 86 5.76 4.81 -4.65
CA CYS A 86 6.33 4.89 -5.98
C CYS A 86 7.77 4.36 -5.95
N LEU A 87 8.02 3.26 -6.66
CA LEU A 87 9.37 2.80 -6.93
C LEU A 87 9.84 3.41 -8.25
N TRP A 88 10.76 4.36 -8.17
CA TRP A 88 11.37 5.03 -9.31
C TRP A 88 12.63 4.29 -9.76
N LEU A 89 12.62 3.88 -11.03
CA LEU A 89 13.64 3.08 -11.69
C LEU A 89 14.32 3.96 -12.75
N SER A 90 15.62 4.27 -12.59
CA SER A 90 16.33 5.15 -13.52
C SER A 90 17.82 4.82 -13.68
N THR A 91 18.46 5.50 -14.64
CA THR A 91 19.92 5.48 -14.86
C THR A 91 20.70 6.21 -13.75
N GLU A 92 20.04 7.08 -12.98
CA GLU A 92 20.64 7.83 -11.87
C GLU A 92 20.54 7.11 -10.51
N GLY A 93 19.91 5.94 -10.49
CA GLY A 93 19.67 5.17 -9.28
C GLY A 93 18.21 4.81 -9.09
N ILE A 94 17.97 3.98 -8.07
CA ILE A 94 16.63 3.52 -7.69
C ILE A 94 16.18 4.25 -6.42
N ARG A 95 14.95 4.77 -6.44
CA ARG A 95 14.38 5.55 -5.32
C ARG A 95 13.02 5.00 -4.95
N LEU A 96 12.77 4.83 -3.66
CA LEU A 96 11.43 4.53 -3.15
C LEU A 96 10.86 5.80 -2.52
N TYR A 97 9.68 6.18 -3.00
CA TYR A 97 8.88 7.24 -2.43
C TYR A 97 7.67 6.66 -1.71
N ARG A 98 7.29 7.29 -0.61
CA ARG A 98 6.04 7.06 0.10
C ARG A 98 5.37 8.43 0.30
N CYS A 99 4.11 8.57 -0.10
CA CYS A 99 3.39 9.84 0.04
C CYS A 99 4.16 11.02 -0.60
N ASN A 100 4.75 10.80 -1.78
CA ASN A 100 5.66 11.73 -2.46
C ASN A 100 6.94 12.15 -1.71
N VAL A 101 7.27 11.51 -0.59
CA VAL A 101 8.51 11.72 0.16
C VAL A 101 9.48 10.59 -0.12
N GLU A 102 10.73 10.92 -0.44
CA GLU A 102 11.78 9.92 -0.61
C GLU A 102 12.10 9.24 0.73
N VAL A 103 11.92 7.92 0.80
CA VAL A 103 12.17 7.12 2.01
C VAL A 103 13.39 6.19 1.87
N LEU A 104 13.81 5.91 0.64
CA LEU A 104 15.00 5.11 0.34
C LEU A 104 15.61 5.53 -0.99
N HIS A 105 16.94 5.57 -1.06
CA HIS A 105 17.68 5.83 -2.28
C HIS A 105 18.89 4.88 -2.39
N LEU A 106 18.99 4.20 -3.52
CA LEU A 106 20.10 3.34 -3.90
C LEU A 106 20.83 3.95 -5.10
N PRO A 107 21.80 4.86 -4.87
CA PRO A 107 22.54 5.50 -5.97
C PRO A 107 23.48 4.53 -6.71
N ASN A 108 23.85 3.41 -6.08
CA ASN A 108 24.74 2.41 -6.66
C ASN A 108 24.01 1.32 -7.44
N VAL A 109 22.68 1.38 -7.51
CA VAL A 109 21.87 0.45 -8.28
C VAL A 109 21.16 1.26 -9.34
N CYS A 110 21.69 1.24 -10.55
CA CYS A 110 21.19 1.96 -11.72
C CYS A 110 20.81 0.96 -12.81
N LEU A 111 19.88 1.37 -13.66
CA LEU A 111 19.54 0.64 -14.87
C LEU A 111 20.43 1.12 -16.01
N GLU A 112 20.96 0.18 -16.79
CA GLU A 112 21.68 0.48 -18.02
C GLU A 112 20.71 0.69 -19.19
N ILE A 113 21.10 1.57 -20.12
CA ILE A 113 20.35 1.82 -21.35
C ILE A 113 20.43 0.58 -22.24
N ASN A 114 19.33 0.25 -22.93
CA ASN A 114 19.17 -0.89 -23.83
C ASN A 114 19.42 -2.25 -23.16
N HIS A 115 19.37 -2.32 -21.83
CA HIS A 115 19.47 -3.56 -21.07
C HIS A 115 18.11 -3.93 -20.47
N PRO A 116 17.58 -5.14 -20.74
CA PRO A 116 16.34 -5.60 -20.16
C PRO A 116 16.57 -6.10 -18.73
N TYR A 117 15.79 -5.58 -17.80
CA TYR A 117 15.82 -5.98 -16.39
C TYR A 117 14.52 -6.63 -15.95
N ALA A 118 14.62 -7.75 -15.24
CA ALA A 118 13.48 -8.35 -14.57
C ALA A 118 13.24 -7.64 -13.23
N VAL A 119 12.14 -6.90 -13.16
CA VAL A 119 11.73 -6.10 -12.01
C VAL A 119 10.68 -6.87 -11.22
N LYS A 120 10.91 -7.03 -9.92
CA LYS A 120 9.93 -7.62 -9.01
C LYS A 120 9.79 -6.80 -7.74
N ILE A 121 8.56 -6.47 -7.39
CA ILE A 121 8.18 -5.78 -6.16
C ILE A 121 7.25 -6.70 -5.36
N GLU A 122 7.52 -6.87 -4.08
CA GLU A 122 6.62 -7.55 -3.15
C GLU A 122 6.21 -6.57 -2.07
N HIS A 123 4.90 -6.34 -1.92
CA HIS A 123 4.31 -5.61 -0.81
C HIS A 123 3.51 -6.60 0.04
N ILE A 124 4.05 -6.96 1.20
CA ILE A 124 3.44 -7.92 2.13
C ILE A 124 3.27 -7.24 3.48
N ASN A 125 2.02 -7.07 3.90
CA ASN A 125 1.64 -6.28 5.07
C ASN A 125 2.27 -4.88 5.02
N ASN A 126 3.26 -4.61 5.86
CA ASN A 126 3.95 -3.32 5.89
C ASN A 126 5.39 -3.39 5.34
N HIS A 127 5.76 -4.47 4.66
CA HIS A 127 7.10 -4.68 4.13
C HIS A 127 7.08 -4.59 2.61
N VAL A 128 7.87 -3.65 2.06
CA VAL A 128 8.18 -3.57 0.63
C VAL A 128 9.53 -4.22 0.38
N ARG A 129 9.59 -5.24 -0.47
CA ARG A 129 10.84 -5.83 -0.97
C ARG A 129 10.95 -5.59 -2.47
N PHE A 130 12.16 -5.27 -2.90
CA PHE A 130 12.46 -5.03 -4.31
C PHE A 130 13.58 -5.94 -4.77
N PHE A 131 13.37 -6.56 -5.92
CA PHE A 131 14.28 -7.46 -6.58
C PHE A 131 14.52 -6.97 -8.01
N LEU A 132 15.78 -7.05 -8.43
CA LEU A 132 16.22 -6.78 -9.79
C LEU A 132 17.02 -7.99 -10.27
N ASP A 133 16.58 -8.60 -11.37
CA ASP A 133 17.11 -9.85 -11.92
C ASP A 133 17.14 -10.99 -10.88
N GLY A 134 16.09 -11.07 -10.08
CA GLY A 134 15.93 -12.06 -9.01
C GLY A 134 16.78 -11.78 -7.75
N VAL A 135 17.66 -10.77 -7.75
CA VAL A 135 18.47 -10.40 -6.60
C VAL A 135 17.76 -9.33 -5.77
N GLN A 136 17.53 -9.59 -4.48
CA GLN A 136 16.94 -8.59 -3.58
C GLN A 136 17.90 -7.41 -3.42
N LYS A 137 17.45 -6.21 -3.80
CA LYS A 137 18.23 -4.98 -3.66
C LYS A 137 17.94 -4.27 -2.33
N PHE A 138 16.70 -4.31 -1.85
CA PHE A 138 16.34 -3.81 -0.52
C PHE A 138 15.08 -4.45 0.05
N GLY A 139 14.91 -4.28 1.36
CA GLY A 139 13.66 -4.47 2.09
C GLY A 139 13.39 -3.24 2.96
N PHE A 140 12.18 -2.68 2.87
CA PHE A 140 11.75 -1.50 3.60
C PHE A 140 10.53 -1.85 4.47
N LEU A 141 10.69 -1.70 5.78
CA LEU A 141 9.62 -1.88 6.76
C LEU A 141 8.97 -0.52 7.06
N ASN A 142 7.67 -0.43 6.82
CA ASN A 142 6.87 0.72 7.18
C ASN A 142 6.12 0.46 8.50
N HIS A 143 5.94 1.50 9.31
CA HIS A 143 5.18 1.42 10.56
C HIS A 143 3.75 1.96 10.42
N ILE A 144 3.42 2.64 9.31
CA ILE A 144 2.10 3.23 9.07
C ILE A 144 1.52 2.64 7.78
N PRO A 145 0.58 1.69 7.85
CA PRO A 145 0.04 1.02 6.65
C PRO A 145 -0.63 2.01 5.69
N LEU A 146 -0.48 1.76 4.39
CA LEU A 146 -1.26 2.43 3.35
C LEU A 146 -2.47 1.56 3.00
N SER A 147 -3.63 2.18 2.78
CA SER A 147 -4.90 1.48 2.55
C SER A 147 -5.30 1.38 1.08
N GLY A 148 -4.52 1.95 0.16
CA GLY A 148 -4.83 1.90 -1.27
C GLY A 148 -4.69 0.49 -1.83
N SER A 149 -5.44 0.23 -2.90
CA SER A 149 -5.55 -1.08 -3.55
C SER A 149 -5.19 -1.03 -5.04
N HIS A 150 -5.02 0.14 -5.63
CA HIS A 150 -4.69 0.24 -7.06
C HIS A 150 -3.18 0.21 -7.28
N ALA A 151 -2.80 -0.22 -8.49
CA ALA A 151 -1.44 -0.18 -9.00
C ALA A 151 -1.38 0.76 -10.20
N GLY A 152 -0.19 1.20 -10.57
CA GLY A 152 -0.05 2.17 -11.64
C GLY A 152 1.36 2.37 -12.13
N LEU A 153 1.48 3.27 -13.08
CA LEU A 153 2.75 3.69 -13.67
C LEU A 153 2.86 5.20 -13.67
N LEU A 154 4.09 5.66 -13.54
CA LEU A 154 4.45 7.05 -13.59
C LEU A 154 5.60 7.20 -14.58
N VAL A 155 5.36 7.90 -15.67
CA VAL A 155 6.23 7.91 -16.84
C VAL A 155 6.62 9.35 -17.14
N ARG A 156 7.92 9.66 -17.18
CA ARG A 156 8.41 11.01 -17.51
C ARG A 156 8.54 11.22 -19.01
N ASP A 157 8.94 10.19 -19.73
CA ASP A 157 9.22 10.18 -21.16
C ASP A 157 8.76 8.84 -21.73
N GLY A 158 8.36 8.83 -22.99
CA GLY A 158 7.87 7.61 -23.65
C GLY A 158 8.99 6.69 -24.16
N ASP A 159 10.25 6.91 -23.80
CA ASP A 159 11.40 6.24 -24.42
C ASP A 159 11.87 5.04 -23.59
N PHE A 160 10.99 4.04 -23.44
CA PHE A 160 11.28 2.80 -22.73
C PHE A 160 10.44 1.66 -23.31
N VAL A 161 10.86 0.43 -23.05
CA VAL A 161 10.10 -0.77 -23.33
C VAL A 161 9.80 -1.46 -22.01
N ILE A 162 8.54 -1.76 -21.76
CA ILE A 162 8.12 -2.49 -20.57
C ILE A 162 7.12 -3.57 -20.97
N SER A 163 7.25 -4.74 -20.37
CA SER A 163 6.24 -5.80 -20.53
C SER A 163 5.01 -5.50 -19.67
N ASP A 164 3.97 -6.30 -19.85
CA ASP A 164 2.79 -6.30 -18.99
C ASP A 164 3.18 -6.27 -17.50
N LEU A 165 2.45 -5.47 -16.71
CA LEU A 165 2.56 -5.53 -15.26
C LEU A 165 1.78 -6.74 -14.77
N ASN A 166 2.52 -7.80 -14.48
CA ASN A 166 1.98 -9.03 -13.94
C ASN A 166 1.79 -8.85 -12.43
N ILE A 167 0.54 -8.77 -12.01
CA ILE A 167 0.16 -8.59 -10.62
C ILE A 167 -0.39 -9.91 -10.09
N ALA A 168 0.32 -10.47 -9.12
CA ALA A 168 -0.19 -11.55 -8.29
C ALA A 168 -0.68 -10.94 -6.99
N ILE A 169 -1.93 -11.21 -6.66
CA ILE A 169 -2.42 -10.96 -5.30
C ILE A 169 -1.97 -12.17 -4.50
N GLY A 170 -1.16 -11.94 -3.47
CA GLY A 170 -0.90 -12.98 -2.50
C GLY A 170 -2.25 -13.38 -1.95
N SER A 171 -2.58 -14.68 -2.02
CA SER A 171 -3.80 -15.24 -1.42
C SER A 171 -4.05 -14.46 -0.15
N GLN A 172 -5.21 -13.77 -0.06
CA GLN A 172 -5.61 -13.05 1.14
C GLN A 172 -5.07 -13.89 2.27
N ASN A 173 -4.11 -13.32 3.02
CA ASN A 173 -3.72 -13.95 4.26
C ASN A 173 -5.05 -14.39 4.84
N ILE A 174 -5.27 -15.66 5.12
CA ILE A 174 -6.50 -16.08 5.80
C ILE A 174 -6.63 -15.25 7.12
N MET A 175 -5.53 -14.61 7.54
CA MET A 175 -5.37 -13.59 8.59
C MET A 175 -5.93 -12.18 8.29
N VAL A 176 -6.23 -11.79 7.05
CA VAL A 176 -7.27 -10.79 6.72
C VAL A 176 -8.51 -11.63 6.47
N ASN A 177 -9.35 -11.92 7.46
CA ASN A 177 -10.27 -10.89 7.93
C ASN A 177 -11.03 -11.31 9.20
N CYS A 178 -10.37 -11.92 10.18
CA CYS A 178 -11.07 -12.17 11.44
C CYS A 178 -11.55 -10.85 12.06
N LEU A 179 -10.77 -9.76 11.94
CA LEU A 179 -11.08 -8.48 12.56
C LEU A 179 -12.07 -7.58 11.79
N ALA A 180 -12.24 -7.66 10.46
CA ALA A 180 -13.18 -6.72 9.83
C ALA A 180 -14.65 -7.08 9.96
N VAL A 181 -14.99 -8.33 10.31
CA VAL A 181 -16.36 -8.65 10.73
C VAL A 181 -16.73 -7.85 12.00
N PRO A 182 -15.96 -7.93 13.11
CA PRO A 182 -16.21 -7.08 14.28
C PRO A 182 -15.98 -5.59 14.02
N ASP A 183 -15.02 -5.18 13.18
CA ASP A 183 -14.85 -3.76 12.82
C ASP A 183 -16.11 -3.21 12.11
N ALA A 184 -16.75 -3.99 11.24
CA ALA A 184 -17.97 -3.60 10.55
C ALA A 184 -19.15 -3.44 11.53
N PHE A 185 -19.28 -4.33 12.52
CA PHE A 185 -20.26 -4.18 13.60
C PHE A 185 -19.97 -2.93 14.45
N LEU A 186 -18.71 -2.69 14.81
CA LEU A 186 -18.30 -1.52 15.59
C LEU A 186 -18.57 -0.20 14.85
N ALA A 187 -18.34 -0.16 13.53
CA ALA A 187 -18.64 1.01 12.70
C ALA A 187 -20.15 1.34 12.68
N ARG A 188 -21.01 0.32 12.81
CA ARG A 188 -22.46 0.44 12.89
C ARG A 188 -22.99 0.62 14.32
N LYS A 189 -22.11 0.77 15.31
CA LYS A 189 -22.43 0.85 16.76
C LYS A 189 -23.15 -0.40 17.30
N GLN A 190 -22.98 -1.54 16.65
CA GLN A 190 -23.44 -2.84 17.11
C GLN A 190 -22.40 -3.39 18.09
N TYR A 191 -22.38 -2.83 19.29
CA TYR A 191 -21.31 -3.04 20.27
C TYR A 191 -21.26 -4.48 20.79
N ASP A 192 -22.41 -5.07 21.07
CA ASP A 192 -22.50 -6.42 21.64
C ASP A 192 -22.06 -7.47 20.61
N GLU A 193 -22.45 -7.30 19.35
CA GLU A 193 -22.03 -8.17 18.24
C GLU A 193 -20.54 -8.01 17.92
N ALA A 194 -20.02 -6.77 17.93
CA ALA A 194 -18.59 -6.52 17.76
C ALA A 194 -17.76 -7.18 18.88
N LEU A 195 -18.19 -7.03 20.13
CA LEU A 195 -17.51 -7.62 21.28
C LEU A 195 -17.47 -9.15 21.19
N GLY A 196 -18.61 -9.78 20.90
CA GLY A 196 -18.70 -11.23 20.80
C GLY A 196 -17.81 -11.80 19.70
N GLU A 197 -17.70 -11.11 18.56
CA GLU A 197 -16.78 -11.53 17.49
C GLU A 197 -15.30 -11.29 17.87
N TYR A 198 -14.95 -10.18 18.52
CA TYR A 198 -13.58 -9.99 19.03
C TYR A 198 -13.16 -11.05 20.06
N GLN A 199 -14.03 -11.41 21.00
CA GLN A 199 -13.74 -12.43 22.01
C GLN A 199 -13.55 -13.81 21.37
N LYS A 200 -14.40 -14.21 20.41
CA LYS A 200 -14.23 -15.46 19.65
C LYS A 200 -12.87 -15.53 18.96
N ILE A 201 -12.39 -14.41 18.42
CA ILE A 201 -11.07 -14.34 17.76
C ILE A 201 -9.95 -14.46 18.78
N SER A 202 -10.07 -13.79 19.93
CA SER A 202 -9.10 -13.91 21.02
C SER A 202 -8.97 -15.37 21.50
N ASP A 203 -10.10 -16.02 21.75
CA ASP A 203 -10.17 -17.41 22.20
C ASP A 203 -9.65 -18.40 21.14
N SER A 204 -9.86 -18.10 19.86
CA SER A 204 -9.42 -18.95 18.74
C SER A 204 -7.91 -18.82 18.46
N PHE A 205 -7.28 -17.72 18.86
CA PHE A 205 -5.87 -17.43 18.54
C PHE A 205 -5.04 -16.99 19.77
N PRO A 206 -4.99 -17.79 20.85
CA PRO A 206 -4.30 -17.41 22.07
C PRO A 206 -2.80 -17.22 21.83
N GLY A 207 -2.25 -16.09 22.27
CA GLY A 207 -0.82 -15.76 22.17
C GLY A 207 -0.34 -15.37 20.76
N ARG A 208 -1.21 -15.32 19.75
CA ARG A 208 -0.87 -14.78 18.43
C ARG A 208 -1.09 -13.27 18.36
N ALA A 209 -0.52 -12.62 17.35
CA ALA A 209 -0.66 -11.17 17.19
C ALA A 209 -2.13 -10.77 16.98
N GLU A 210 -2.89 -11.59 16.26
CA GLU A 210 -4.30 -11.41 15.94
C GLU A 210 -5.18 -11.51 17.19
N GLY A 211 -4.95 -12.51 18.05
CA GLY A 211 -5.69 -12.65 19.31
C GLY A 211 -5.39 -11.50 20.29
N ARG A 212 -4.13 -11.05 20.35
CA ARG A 212 -3.75 -9.87 21.14
C ARG A 212 -4.43 -8.59 20.64
N GLU A 213 -4.45 -8.39 19.32
CA GLU A 213 -5.13 -7.25 18.70
C GLU A 213 -6.66 -7.32 18.91
N ALA A 214 -7.27 -8.50 18.81
CA ALA A 214 -8.70 -8.71 19.06
C ALA A 214 -9.07 -8.36 20.51
N THR A 215 -8.28 -8.83 21.49
CA THR A 215 -8.46 -8.51 22.91
C THR A 215 -8.40 -7.00 23.14
N PHE A 216 -7.37 -6.34 22.58
CA PHE A 216 -7.23 -4.89 22.69
C PHE A 216 -8.42 -4.13 22.09
N ARG A 217 -8.94 -4.58 20.93
CA ARG A 217 -10.12 -3.98 20.30
C ARG A 217 -11.43 -4.27 21.02
N ALA A 218 -11.55 -5.40 21.71
CA ALA A 218 -12.68 -5.69 22.60
C ALA A 218 -12.74 -4.66 23.74
N GLY A 219 -11.62 -4.43 24.44
CA GLY A 219 -11.52 -3.38 25.46
C GLY A 219 -11.86 -1.98 24.90
N LYS A 220 -11.32 -1.62 23.73
CA LYS A 220 -11.64 -0.35 23.07
C LYS A 220 -13.12 -0.21 22.71
N THR A 221 -13.78 -1.31 22.34
CA THR A 221 -15.21 -1.35 22.03
C THR A 221 -16.05 -1.01 23.27
N LEU A 222 -15.72 -1.60 24.42
CA LEU A 222 -16.36 -1.29 25.70
C LEU A 222 -16.16 0.16 26.12
N LEU A 223 -14.96 0.71 25.96
CA LEU A 223 -14.69 2.12 26.23
C LEU A 223 -15.54 3.05 25.35
N LYS A 224 -15.66 2.70 24.06
CA LYS A 224 -16.46 3.48 23.11
C LYS A 224 -17.95 3.42 23.46
N GLN A 225 -18.46 2.26 23.84
CA GLN A 225 -19.83 2.08 24.33
C GLN A 225 -20.07 2.88 25.63
N ALA A 226 -19.10 2.87 26.56
CA ALA A 226 -19.20 3.59 27.83
C ALA A 226 -19.34 5.11 27.64
N VAL A 227 -18.62 5.69 26.68
CA VAL A 227 -18.70 7.13 26.36
C VAL A 227 -20.10 7.52 25.86
N GLU A 228 -20.81 6.63 25.18
CA GLU A 228 -22.16 6.88 24.67
C GLU A 228 -23.27 6.65 25.72
N GLN A 229 -22.95 6.05 26.87
CA GLN A 229 -23.93 5.81 27.93
C GLN A 229 -24.24 7.06 28.76
N LYS A 230 -25.53 7.29 28.99
CA LYS A 230 -26.04 8.45 29.76
C LYS A 230 -25.96 8.23 31.27
N THR A 231 -26.10 6.98 31.72
CA THR A 231 -26.11 6.63 33.15
C THR A 231 -24.70 6.40 33.66
N LYS A 232 -24.34 7.02 34.79
CA LYS A 232 -23.03 6.81 35.45
C LYS A 232 -22.80 5.33 35.82
N ARG A 233 -23.85 4.65 36.31
CA ARG A 233 -23.78 3.23 36.72
C ARG A 233 -23.42 2.29 35.56
N ASP A 234 -24.05 2.46 34.40
CA ASP A 234 -23.80 1.60 33.23
C ASP A 234 -22.43 1.88 32.61
N ARG A 235 -22.00 3.14 32.67
CA ARG A 235 -20.67 3.57 32.25
C ARG A 235 -19.57 2.96 33.12
N ASP A 236 -19.72 3.01 34.45
CA ASP A 236 -18.75 2.45 35.39
C ASP A 236 -18.64 0.92 35.23
N ALA A 237 -19.76 0.24 34.95
CA ALA A 237 -19.78 -1.20 34.65
C ALA A 237 -19.02 -1.55 33.36
N LEU A 238 -19.16 -0.75 32.30
CA LEU A 238 -18.43 -0.95 31.05
C LEU A 238 -16.93 -0.64 31.20
N PHE A 239 -16.55 0.34 32.03
CA PHE A 239 -15.14 0.61 32.35
C PHE A 239 -14.49 -0.54 33.12
N ALA A 240 -15.21 -1.13 34.09
CA ALA A 240 -14.70 -2.29 34.82
C ALA A 240 -14.44 -3.47 33.87
N LYS A 241 -15.40 -3.77 32.98
CA LYS A 241 -15.22 -4.82 31.95
C LYS A 241 -14.05 -4.54 31.01
N ALA A 242 -13.85 -3.28 30.60
CA ALA A 242 -12.75 -2.91 29.72
C ALA A 242 -11.36 -3.08 30.36
N PHE A 243 -11.28 -3.11 31.69
CA PHE A 243 -10.06 -3.36 32.44
C PHE A 243 -9.77 -4.86 32.63
N GLU A 244 -10.81 -5.69 32.54
CA GLU A 244 -10.72 -7.15 32.67
C GLU A 244 -10.32 -7.85 31.35
N GLU A 245 -10.50 -7.17 30.22
CA GLU A 245 -9.98 -7.56 28.89
C GLU A 245 -8.47 -7.25 28.75
#